data_AF-A0A431G5Q5-F1
#
_entry.id   AF-A0A431G5Q5-F1
#
_cell.length_a   1.000
_cell.length_b   1.000
_cell.length_c   1.000
_cell.angle_alpha   90.00
_cell.angle_beta   90.00
_cell.angle_gamma   90.00
#
_symmetry.space_group_name_H-M   'P 1'
#
loop_
_entity.id
_entity.type
_entity.pdbx_description
1 polymer ?
#
loop_
_entity_poly.entity_id
_entity_poly.type
_entity_poly.pdbx_seq_one_letter_code
_entity_poly.pdbx_strand_id
1 'polypeptide(L)'
;MHKIINYLITHQYIELRVLNEDEAEKLCKEISDINSAYFKTILLMLSFPYYLDKDEQSYKKAQEKNPTIIRIQPIANTLNIKIEINECFLAKNGEALKNKEIYVYNHRFDRVVAKAMSDDEGKIVFENVYVGKESTIDKISFIIDRENFNEDNFYESVLKYAPMFNVQKKHKQKGQAFIDKMFFSFTYAQGIMQDNEVLKLEALKNNFNIVFDYEVRKQEESYKNYIILSYLVFDVKEDIEEYIRHTTIENRAFRGLELLGRGWKNQYSIKDEWRDKGVVFFAYFNSQKFTPYKKMAFIDKPIVILDIEKFDKKDILKDIKFHFKTLTKAYKIFVIDLDANTQIQEKKSIVNNIKKNTQNLELLYLQLKLFDDKDANKCKVQYFHNENKYANQEMKWIEYCKKQLFSLNSENPIHKNKNSFDMEVPFVSISFGSLIYDKERLAKKGVRQIFGVRLAESCRRYFYEK
;
A
#
# COMPACT_ATOMS: atom_id res chain seq x y z
N MET A 1 -50.20 0.90 13.10
CA MET A 1 -50.56 0.25 11.82
C MET A 1 -50.83 1.25 10.67
N HIS A 2 -51.79 2.18 10.76
CA HIS A 2 -52.09 3.12 9.66
C HIS A 2 -50.89 3.93 9.12
N LYS A 3 -50.01 4.43 10.00
CA LYS A 3 -48.79 5.17 9.59
C LYS A 3 -47.80 4.30 8.78
N ILE A 4 -47.69 3.02 9.12
CA ILE A 4 -46.81 2.05 8.43
C ILE A 4 -47.32 1.82 7.01
N ILE A 5 -48.62 1.53 6.88
CA ILE A 5 -49.25 1.31 5.56
C ILE A 5 -49.13 2.56 4.69
N ASN A 6 -49.45 3.73 5.24
CA ASN A 6 -49.30 5.00 4.51
C ASN A 6 -47.85 5.21 4.06
N TYR A 7 -46.86 4.94 4.92
CA TYR A 7 -45.45 5.04 4.55
C TYR A 7 -45.10 4.16 3.34
N LEU A 8 -45.47 2.88 3.39
CA LEU A 8 -45.18 1.92 2.33
C LEU A 8 -45.83 2.33 1.00
N ILE A 9 -47.09 2.80 1.04
CA ILE A 9 -47.80 3.28 -0.15
C ILE A 9 -47.16 4.55 -0.71
N THR A 10 -46.89 5.55 0.14
CA THR A 10 -46.29 6.83 -0.28
C THR A 10 -44.91 6.63 -0.90
N HIS A 11 -44.13 5.67 -0.38
CA HIS A 11 -42.79 5.35 -0.88
C HIS A 11 -42.78 4.22 -1.92
N GLN A 12 -43.96 3.78 -2.37
CA GLN A 12 -44.14 2.80 -3.44
C GLN A 12 -43.45 1.45 -3.18
N TYR A 13 -43.45 1.01 -1.93
CA TYR A 13 -42.95 -0.31 -1.57
C TYR A 13 -43.97 -1.40 -1.90
N ILE A 14 -43.46 -2.50 -2.45
CA ILE A 14 -44.20 -3.73 -2.77
C ILE A 14 -43.61 -4.90 -1.99
N GLU A 15 -44.47 -5.83 -1.60
CA GLU A 15 -44.08 -7.11 -1.03
C GLU A 15 -43.65 -8.07 -2.14
N LEU A 16 -42.44 -8.63 -2.02
CA LEU A 16 -41.88 -9.57 -2.99
C LEU A 16 -42.05 -11.04 -2.57
N ARG A 17 -42.22 -11.30 -1.28
CA ARG A 17 -42.45 -12.63 -0.71
C ARG A 17 -43.15 -12.55 0.64
N VAL A 18 -43.65 -13.69 1.10
CA VAL A 18 -44.18 -13.86 2.45
C VAL A 18 -43.02 -14.01 3.46
N LEU A 19 -43.21 -13.49 4.68
CA LEU A 19 -42.29 -13.66 5.81
C LEU A 19 -42.26 -15.12 6.28
N ASN A 20 -41.10 -15.58 6.73
CA ASN A 20 -41.03 -16.85 7.47
C ASN A 20 -41.51 -16.66 8.92
N GLU A 21 -41.63 -17.77 9.66
CA GLU A 21 -42.13 -17.77 11.03
C GLU A 21 -41.33 -16.85 11.96
N ASP A 22 -40.00 -16.95 11.94
CA ASP A 22 -39.11 -16.12 12.77
C ASP A 22 -39.21 -14.62 12.44
N GLU A 23 -39.29 -14.28 11.16
CA GLU A 23 -39.44 -12.89 10.69
C GLU A 23 -40.81 -12.32 11.06
N ALA A 24 -41.87 -13.12 10.90
CA ALA A 24 -43.22 -12.77 11.28
C ALA A 24 -43.32 -12.56 12.79
N GLU A 25 -42.71 -13.43 13.60
CA GLU A 25 -42.67 -13.28 15.05
C GLU A 25 -41.94 -11.99 15.47
N LYS A 26 -40.77 -11.71 14.89
CA LYS A 26 -40.03 -10.46 15.12
C LYS A 26 -40.85 -9.24 14.76
N LEU A 27 -41.53 -9.26 13.61
CA LEU A 27 -42.37 -8.16 13.17
C LEU A 27 -43.59 -7.98 14.08
N CYS A 28 -44.24 -9.06 14.49
CA CYS A 28 -45.35 -9.02 15.44
C CYS A 28 -44.93 -8.45 16.80
N LYS A 29 -43.75 -8.84 17.31
CA LYS A 29 -43.18 -8.29 18.55
C LYS A 29 -42.97 -6.78 18.44
N GLU A 30 -42.35 -6.32 17.34
CA GLU A 30 -42.09 -4.90 17.10
C GLU A 30 -43.37 -4.07 16.95
N ILE A 31 -44.39 -4.60 16.24
CA ILE A 31 -45.68 -3.93 16.05
C ILE A 31 -46.48 -3.86 17.36
N SER A 32 -46.30 -4.85 18.24
CA SER A 32 -47.01 -4.94 19.52
C SER A 32 -46.40 -4.05 20.59
N ASP A 33 -45.17 -3.56 20.41
CA ASP A 33 -44.56 -2.59 21.32
C ASP A 33 -45.15 -1.19 21.08
N ILE A 34 -46.00 -0.77 22.01
CA ILE A 34 -46.68 0.54 21.99
C ILE A 34 -45.68 1.71 22.06
N ASN A 35 -44.48 1.47 22.61
CA ASN A 35 -43.44 2.47 22.71
C ASN A 35 -42.51 2.51 21.49
N SER A 36 -42.60 1.52 20.59
CA SER A 36 -41.80 1.51 19.38
C SER A 36 -42.32 2.54 18.37
N ALA A 37 -41.39 3.29 17.79
CA ALA A 37 -41.71 4.22 16.73
C ALA A 37 -42.12 3.44 15.46
N TYR A 38 -43.20 3.85 14.80
CA TYR A 38 -43.67 3.20 13.56
C TYR A 38 -42.56 3.02 12.50
N PHE A 39 -41.59 3.93 12.49
CA PHE A 39 -40.46 3.91 11.57
C PHE A 39 -39.48 2.76 11.87
N LYS A 40 -39.29 2.37 13.14
CA LYS A 40 -38.50 1.17 13.48
C LYS A 40 -39.09 -0.09 12.87
N THR A 41 -40.41 -0.22 12.89
CA THR A 41 -41.10 -1.32 12.20
C THR A 41 -40.81 -1.30 10.69
N ILE A 42 -40.79 -0.13 10.06
CA ILE A 42 -40.43 0.00 8.64
C ILE A 42 -38.98 -0.44 8.40
N LEU A 43 -38.03 0.01 9.23
CA LEU A 43 -36.62 -0.38 9.10
C LEU A 43 -36.41 -1.88 9.29
N LEU A 44 -37.15 -2.49 10.23
CA LEU A 44 -37.19 -3.93 10.42
C LEU A 44 -37.67 -4.65 9.15
N MET A 45 -38.81 -4.24 8.58
CA MET A 45 -39.33 -4.83 7.34
C MET A 45 -38.31 -4.69 6.19
N LEU A 46 -37.67 -3.52 6.06
CA LEU A 46 -36.66 -3.29 5.02
C LEU A 46 -35.39 -4.13 5.20
N SER A 47 -35.06 -4.49 6.44
CA SER A 47 -33.92 -5.36 6.77
C SER A 47 -34.15 -6.83 6.45
N PHE A 48 -35.41 -7.25 6.24
CA PHE A 48 -35.70 -8.65 5.93
C PHE A 48 -35.29 -9.00 4.50
N PRO A 49 -34.58 -10.13 4.33
CA PRO A 49 -34.14 -10.63 3.04
C PRO A 49 -35.18 -10.63 1.93
N TYR A 50 -34.98 -9.86 0.85
CA TYR A 50 -35.89 -9.89 -0.31
C TYR A 50 -37.38 -9.70 0.02
N TYR A 51 -37.73 -9.05 1.15
CA TYR A 51 -39.13 -8.95 1.59
C TYR A 51 -39.86 -7.79 0.92
N LEU A 52 -39.35 -6.57 1.06
CA LEU A 52 -39.89 -5.37 0.43
C LEU A 52 -38.97 -4.89 -0.69
N ASP A 53 -39.51 -4.28 -1.74
CA ASP A 53 -38.76 -3.45 -2.70
C ASP A 53 -39.60 -2.32 -3.30
N LYS A 54 -38.99 -1.34 -3.99
CA LYS A 54 -39.77 -0.31 -4.68
C LYS A 54 -40.34 -0.86 -6.00
N ASP A 55 -41.46 -0.32 -6.46
CA ASP A 55 -42.01 -0.70 -7.77
C ASP A 55 -41.10 -0.30 -8.95
N GLU A 56 -41.25 -0.97 -10.10
CA GLU A 56 -40.40 -0.72 -11.28
C GLU A 56 -40.53 0.72 -11.83
N GLN A 57 -41.71 1.31 -11.71
CA GLN A 57 -41.96 2.69 -12.17
C GLN A 57 -41.22 3.72 -11.32
N SER A 58 -41.04 3.45 -10.03
CA SER A 58 -40.29 4.27 -9.08
C SER A 58 -38.82 4.36 -9.48
N TYR A 59 -38.22 3.23 -9.88
CA TYR A 59 -36.85 3.22 -10.38
C TYR A 59 -36.70 4.00 -11.69
N LYS A 60 -37.65 3.85 -12.63
CA LYS A 60 -37.64 4.61 -13.90
C LYS A 60 -37.71 6.12 -13.65
N LYS A 61 -38.64 6.58 -12.79
CA LYS A 61 -38.75 8.00 -12.42
C LYS A 61 -37.51 8.53 -11.70
N ALA A 62 -36.90 7.74 -10.82
CA ALA A 62 -35.66 8.12 -10.13
C ALA A 62 -34.49 8.26 -11.11
N GLN A 63 -34.41 7.38 -12.11
CA GLN A 63 -33.37 7.42 -13.16
C GLN A 63 -33.51 8.64 -14.08
N GLU A 64 -34.74 9.05 -14.41
CA GLU A 64 -35.00 10.23 -15.24
C GLU A 64 -34.62 11.54 -14.54
N LYS A 65 -34.80 11.63 -13.21
CA LYS A 65 -34.51 12.85 -12.44
C LYS A 65 -33.03 13.07 -12.13
N ASN A 66 -32.20 12.03 -12.10
CA ASN A 66 -30.77 12.13 -11.74
C ASN A 66 -29.91 11.11 -12.51
N PRO A 67 -29.58 11.35 -13.80
CA PRO A 67 -28.84 10.39 -14.62
C PRO A 67 -27.35 10.20 -14.22
N THR A 68 -26.79 11.11 -13.42
CA THR A 68 -25.36 11.16 -13.04
C THR A 68 -25.04 10.73 -11.61
N ILE A 69 -26.04 10.48 -10.76
CA ILE A 69 -25.89 10.08 -9.37
C ILE A 69 -26.30 8.61 -9.26
N ILE A 70 -25.39 7.75 -8.78
CA ILE A 70 -25.54 6.32 -8.45
C ILE A 70 -26.88 5.74 -8.93
N ARG A 71 -26.89 5.05 -10.09
CA ARG A 71 -28.11 4.41 -10.63
C ARG A 71 -28.77 3.59 -9.52
N ILE A 72 -29.89 4.07 -8.98
CA ILE A 72 -30.64 3.35 -7.95
C ILE A 72 -31.16 2.07 -8.58
N GLN A 73 -30.90 0.94 -7.94
CA GLN A 73 -31.20 -0.39 -8.49
C GLN A 73 -32.26 -1.14 -7.69
N PRO A 74 -32.94 -2.12 -8.31
CA PRO A 74 -33.80 -3.05 -7.59
C PRO A 74 -33.00 -4.11 -6.84
N ILE A 75 -33.59 -4.67 -5.78
CA ILE A 75 -32.99 -5.75 -4.98
C ILE A 75 -32.76 -7.02 -5.79
N ALA A 76 -33.52 -7.26 -6.86
CA ALA A 76 -33.28 -8.38 -7.77
C ALA A 76 -31.85 -8.40 -8.37
N ASN A 77 -31.12 -7.28 -8.29
CA ASN A 77 -29.73 -7.17 -8.74
C ASN A 77 -28.70 -7.25 -7.59
N THR A 78 -29.07 -7.82 -6.46
CA THR A 78 -28.21 -7.93 -5.27
C THR A 78 -27.42 -9.24 -5.21
N LEU A 79 -26.36 -9.20 -4.42
CA LEU A 79 -25.55 -10.31 -3.93
C LEU A 79 -25.50 -10.19 -2.40
N ASN A 80 -25.57 -11.33 -1.70
CA ASN A 80 -25.37 -11.38 -0.25
C ASN A 80 -23.89 -11.49 0.09
N ILE A 81 -23.46 -10.71 1.08
CA ILE A 81 -22.16 -10.90 1.73
C ILE A 81 -22.31 -10.89 3.25
N LYS A 82 -21.41 -11.60 3.91
CA LYS A 82 -21.19 -11.49 5.36
C LYS A 82 -20.32 -10.28 5.67
N ILE A 83 -20.67 -9.47 6.67
CA ILE A 83 -19.80 -8.41 7.17
C ILE A 83 -19.55 -8.63 8.66
N GLU A 84 -18.29 -8.77 9.04
CA GLU A 84 -17.85 -8.89 10.43
C GLU A 84 -17.09 -7.62 10.83
N ILE A 85 -17.48 -7.04 11.95
CA ILE A 85 -16.75 -5.93 12.58
C ILE A 85 -16.28 -6.42 13.94
N ASN A 86 -14.97 -6.48 14.13
CA ASN A 86 -14.39 -7.08 15.33
C ASN A 86 -14.56 -6.20 16.56
N GLU A 87 -14.38 -4.87 16.44
CA GLU A 87 -14.57 -3.96 17.56
C GLU A 87 -15.33 -2.68 17.16
N CYS A 88 -16.49 -2.45 17.78
CA CYS A 88 -17.29 -1.23 17.63
C CYS A 88 -17.11 -0.33 18.85
N PHE A 89 -16.84 0.96 18.63
CA PHE A 89 -16.62 1.92 19.70
C PHE A 89 -17.46 3.19 19.53
N LEU A 90 -17.78 3.81 20.66
CA LEU A 90 -18.29 5.17 20.71
C LEU A 90 -17.18 6.18 20.45
N ALA A 91 -17.35 7.03 19.44
CA ALA A 91 -16.34 8.02 19.07
C ALA A 91 -16.09 9.08 20.15
N LYS A 92 -17.06 9.32 21.04
CA LYS A 92 -16.98 10.35 22.10
C LYS A 92 -15.96 9.99 23.19
N ASN A 93 -15.95 8.73 23.64
CA ASN A 93 -15.22 8.28 24.82
C ASN A 93 -14.44 6.98 24.60
N GLY A 94 -14.53 6.35 23.43
CA GLY A 94 -13.82 5.11 23.11
C GLY A 94 -14.40 3.86 23.79
N GLU A 95 -15.57 3.95 24.42
CA GLU A 95 -16.23 2.80 25.04
C GLU A 95 -16.73 1.82 23.98
N ALA A 96 -16.63 0.52 24.28
CA ALA A 96 -17.18 -0.52 23.43
C ALA A 96 -18.70 -0.33 23.27
N LEU A 97 -19.18 -0.45 22.03
CA LEU A 97 -20.58 -0.31 21.70
C LEU A 97 -21.30 -1.63 21.95
N LYS A 98 -21.77 -1.85 23.16
CA LYS A 98 -22.36 -3.12 23.61
C LYS A 98 -23.87 -3.16 23.45
N ASN A 99 -24.41 -4.30 23.00
CA ASN A 99 -25.85 -4.56 22.92
C ASN A 99 -26.62 -3.44 22.20
N LYS A 100 -26.07 -2.98 21.07
CA LYS A 100 -26.71 -1.96 20.24
C LYS A 100 -27.12 -2.55 18.90
N GLU A 101 -28.37 -2.32 18.53
CA GLU A 101 -28.84 -2.63 17.19
C GLU A 101 -28.27 -1.63 16.18
N ILE A 102 -27.78 -2.15 15.07
CA ILE A 102 -27.18 -1.38 13.99
C ILE A 102 -27.84 -1.81 12.68
N TYR A 103 -28.35 -0.84 11.95
CA TYR A 103 -28.87 -0.99 10.60
C TYR A 103 -27.78 -0.72 9.57
N VAL A 104 -27.80 -1.46 8.46
CA VAL A 104 -26.95 -1.20 7.31
C VAL A 104 -27.79 -0.55 6.23
N TYR A 105 -27.45 0.69 5.87
CA TYR A 105 -28.04 1.40 4.74
C TYR A 105 -27.15 1.30 3.52
N ASN A 106 -27.68 0.87 2.39
CA ASN A 106 -26.95 0.86 1.13
C ASN A 106 -27.40 2.04 0.26
N HIS A 107 -26.45 2.94 -0.02
CA HIS A 107 -26.69 4.17 -0.79
C HIS A 107 -27.08 3.91 -2.24
N ARG A 108 -26.74 2.73 -2.78
CA ARG A 108 -27.11 2.31 -4.13
C ARG A 108 -28.56 1.87 -4.23
N PHE A 109 -29.09 1.26 -3.19
CA PHE A 109 -30.49 0.82 -3.14
C PHE A 109 -31.39 1.85 -2.48
N ASP A 110 -30.79 2.88 -1.86
CA ASP A 110 -31.49 3.95 -1.14
C ASP A 110 -32.41 3.40 -0.03
N ARG A 111 -31.88 2.43 0.74
CA ARG A 111 -32.64 1.71 1.77
C ARG A 111 -31.75 0.94 2.74
N VAL A 112 -32.37 0.49 3.83
CA VAL A 112 -31.81 -0.53 4.71
C VAL A 112 -31.76 -1.87 4.00
N VAL A 113 -30.66 -2.60 4.23
CA VAL A 113 -30.36 -3.90 3.61
C VAL A 113 -29.99 -4.98 4.62
N ALA A 114 -29.69 -4.62 5.87
CA ALA A 114 -29.42 -5.58 6.93
C ALA A 114 -29.58 -4.91 8.28
N LYS A 115 -29.69 -5.73 9.32
CA LYS A 115 -29.54 -5.32 10.70
C LYS A 115 -28.86 -6.40 11.53
N ALA A 116 -28.15 -6.00 12.57
CA ALA A 116 -27.60 -6.91 13.56
C ALA A 116 -27.43 -6.17 14.90
N MET A 117 -27.17 -6.93 15.96
CA MET A 117 -26.89 -6.41 17.30
C MET A 117 -25.43 -6.69 17.65
N SER A 118 -24.75 -5.71 18.24
CA SER A 118 -23.40 -5.91 18.78
C SER A 118 -23.45 -6.71 20.08
N ASP A 119 -22.44 -7.54 20.32
CA ASP A 119 -22.31 -8.32 21.55
C ASP A 119 -21.71 -7.50 22.72
N ASP A 120 -21.45 -8.17 23.84
CA ASP A 120 -20.91 -7.58 25.06
C ASP A 120 -19.46 -7.07 24.93
N GLU A 121 -18.76 -7.47 23.86
CA GLU A 121 -17.40 -7.01 23.53
C GLU A 121 -17.40 -5.93 22.45
N GLY A 122 -18.57 -5.64 21.86
CA GLY A 122 -18.72 -4.69 20.77
C GLY A 122 -18.42 -5.28 19.39
N LYS A 123 -18.33 -6.60 19.28
CA LYS A 123 -18.24 -7.30 18.00
C LYS A 123 -19.64 -7.41 17.39
N ILE A 124 -19.72 -7.35 16.06
CA ILE A 124 -20.99 -7.49 15.33
C ILE A 124 -20.80 -8.27 14.04
N VAL A 125 -21.77 -9.12 13.74
CA VAL A 125 -21.79 -9.96 12.54
C VAL A 125 -23.11 -9.75 11.80
N PHE A 126 -23.01 -9.30 10.55
CA PHE A 126 -24.14 -9.21 9.62
C PHE A 126 -24.04 -10.37 8.64
N GLU A 127 -24.93 -11.37 8.78
CA GLU A 127 -24.85 -12.59 7.95
C GLU A 127 -25.29 -12.36 6.49
N ASN A 128 -26.25 -11.46 6.25
CA ASN A 128 -26.84 -11.24 4.92
C ASN A 128 -26.94 -9.74 4.60
N VAL A 129 -25.86 -9.14 4.12
CA VAL A 129 -25.86 -7.75 3.64
C VAL A 129 -26.03 -7.70 2.12
N TYR A 130 -27.12 -7.08 1.65
CA TYR A 130 -27.37 -6.89 0.21
C TYR A 130 -26.49 -5.80 -0.40
N VAL A 131 -25.72 -6.18 -1.42
CA VAL A 131 -24.87 -5.29 -2.23
C VAL A 131 -25.09 -5.56 -3.72
N GLY A 132 -24.79 -4.63 -4.61
CA GLY A 132 -24.96 -4.85 -6.05
C GLY A 132 -24.11 -6.01 -6.57
N LYS A 133 -24.69 -6.88 -7.42
CA LYS A 133 -23.99 -8.02 -8.05
C LYS A 133 -22.82 -7.60 -8.96
N GLU A 134 -22.85 -6.37 -9.43
CA GLU A 134 -21.86 -5.79 -10.32
C GLU A 134 -20.53 -5.52 -9.60
N SER A 135 -19.45 -5.45 -10.37
CA SER A 135 -18.10 -5.21 -9.84
C SER A 135 -17.85 -3.79 -9.31
N THR A 136 -18.85 -2.92 -9.39
CA THR A 136 -18.81 -1.54 -8.86
C THR A 136 -18.78 -1.53 -7.33
N ILE A 137 -18.38 -0.42 -6.74
CA ILE A 137 -18.33 -0.27 -5.28
C ILE A 137 -19.72 0.05 -4.75
N ASP A 138 -20.12 -0.63 -3.69
CA ASP A 138 -21.32 -0.30 -2.92
C ASP A 138 -20.91 0.45 -1.65
N LYS A 139 -21.40 1.69 -1.51
CA LYS A 139 -21.21 2.48 -0.29
C LYS A 139 -22.30 2.11 0.70
N ILE A 140 -21.92 1.71 1.91
CA ILE A 140 -22.85 1.40 2.99
C ILE A 140 -22.57 2.27 4.21
N SER A 141 -23.63 2.59 4.95
CA SER A 141 -23.59 3.29 6.24
C SER A 141 -24.09 2.38 7.35
N PHE A 142 -23.48 2.45 8.52
CA PHE A 142 -23.91 1.73 9.71
C PHE A 142 -24.61 2.69 10.68
N ILE A 143 -25.91 2.50 10.90
CA ILE A 143 -26.75 3.40 11.68
C ILE A 143 -27.17 2.72 12.97
N ILE A 144 -26.72 3.24 14.10
CA ILE A 144 -27.13 2.76 15.42
C ILE A 144 -28.59 3.14 15.67
N ASP A 145 -29.38 2.19 16.16
CA ASP A 145 -30.71 2.41 16.71
C ASP A 145 -30.68 3.23 18.00
N ARG A 146 -31.63 4.16 18.16
CA ARG A 146 -31.67 5.13 19.27
C ARG A 146 -33.07 5.32 19.83
N GLU A 147 -33.13 5.99 20.97
CA GLU A 147 -34.37 6.62 21.44
C GLU A 147 -34.74 7.78 20.51
N ASN A 148 -36.02 7.92 20.14
CA ASN A 148 -36.53 8.87 19.14
C ASN A 148 -36.01 8.67 17.71
N PHE A 149 -35.88 7.41 17.26
CA PHE A 149 -35.45 7.05 15.91
C PHE A 149 -36.58 7.17 14.87
N ASN A 150 -37.05 8.41 14.65
CA ASN A 150 -37.99 8.74 13.58
C ASN A 150 -37.27 8.83 12.22
N GLU A 151 -38.05 9.01 11.15
CA GLU A 151 -37.54 9.07 9.78
C GLU A 151 -36.50 10.19 9.58
N ASP A 152 -36.78 11.41 10.02
CA ASP A 152 -35.88 12.54 9.86
C ASP A 152 -34.52 12.29 10.56
N ASN A 153 -34.55 11.78 11.78
CA ASN A 153 -33.35 11.45 12.55
C ASN A 153 -32.57 10.28 11.92
N PHE A 154 -33.26 9.33 11.28
CA PHE A 154 -32.62 8.26 10.53
C PHE A 154 -31.86 8.82 9.32
N TYR A 155 -32.53 9.60 8.47
CA TYR A 155 -31.88 10.17 7.29
C TYR A 155 -30.80 11.17 7.66
N GLU A 156 -30.99 11.96 8.71
CA GLU A 156 -29.91 12.79 9.26
C GLU A 156 -28.73 11.92 9.71
N SER A 157 -28.97 10.79 10.35
CA SER A 157 -27.91 9.86 10.74
C SER A 157 -27.20 9.26 9.53
N VAL A 158 -27.92 8.86 8.47
CA VAL A 158 -27.32 8.36 7.23
C VAL A 158 -26.42 9.41 6.57
N LEU A 159 -26.89 10.67 6.51
CA LEU A 159 -26.20 11.77 5.83
C LEU A 159 -25.05 12.33 6.65
N LYS A 160 -25.25 12.47 7.96
CA LYS A 160 -24.34 13.19 8.84
C LYS A 160 -23.55 12.24 9.71
N TYR A 161 -24.09 11.24 10.39
CA TYR A 161 -23.38 10.66 11.55
C TYR A 161 -22.80 9.26 11.32
N ALA A 162 -23.43 8.47 10.45
CA ALA A 162 -23.16 7.04 10.31
C ALA A 162 -21.77 6.76 9.70
N PRO A 163 -20.91 5.96 10.36
CA PRO A 163 -19.68 5.51 9.74
C PRO A 163 -19.98 4.74 8.46
N MET A 164 -19.07 4.87 7.48
CA MET A 164 -19.26 4.33 6.15
C MET A 164 -18.22 3.27 5.82
N PHE A 165 -18.61 2.30 5.00
CA PHE A 165 -17.72 1.29 4.43
C PHE A 165 -18.00 1.12 2.94
N ASN A 166 -16.93 0.88 2.19
CA ASN A 166 -16.99 0.62 0.76
C ASN A 166 -16.86 -0.89 0.53
N VAL A 167 -17.97 -1.52 0.14
CA VAL A 167 -17.97 -2.92 -0.28
C VAL A 167 -17.38 -3.01 -1.69
N GLN A 168 -16.20 -3.62 -1.77
CA GLN A 168 -15.40 -3.73 -2.98
C GLN A 168 -15.62 -5.06 -3.69
N LYS A 169 -15.17 -5.14 -4.95
CA LYS A 169 -15.16 -6.37 -5.77
C LYS A 169 -14.59 -7.58 -5.02
N LYS A 170 -13.49 -7.40 -4.26
CA LYS A 170 -12.86 -8.49 -3.49
C LYS A 170 -13.77 -9.06 -2.39
N HIS A 171 -14.58 -8.21 -1.74
CA HIS A 171 -15.52 -8.65 -0.71
C HIS A 171 -16.67 -9.42 -1.34
N LYS A 172 -17.20 -8.91 -2.46
CA LYS A 172 -18.24 -9.56 -3.27
C LYS A 172 -17.81 -10.95 -3.74
N GLN A 173 -16.59 -11.07 -4.28
CA GLN A 173 -16.03 -12.35 -4.75
C GLN A 173 -15.81 -13.36 -3.61
N LYS A 174 -15.41 -12.89 -2.42
CA LYS A 174 -15.22 -13.74 -1.25
C LYS A 174 -16.53 -14.08 -0.52
N GLY A 175 -17.62 -13.38 -0.84
CA GLY A 175 -18.86 -13.45 -0.07
C GLY A 175 -18.75 -12.86 1.34
N GLN A 176 -17.65 -12.17 1.68
CA GLN A 176 -17.44 -11.64 3.02
C GLN A 176 -16.51 -10.41 3.08
N ALA A 177 -16.69 -9.58 4.10
CA ALA A 177 -15.83 -8.47 4.47
C ALA A 177 -15.52 -8.50 5.99
N PHE A 178 -14.28 -8.16 6.34
CA PHE A 178 -13.83 -8.01 7.72
C PHE A 178 -13.39 -6.58 7.98
N ILE A 179 -13.86 -6.01 9.09
CA ILE A 179 -13.54 -4.67 9.55
C ILE A 179 -12.97 -4.80 10.96
N ASP A 180 -11.70 -4.41 11.14
CA ASP A 180 -11.04 -4.55 12.45
C ASP A 180 -11.70 -3.67 13.51
N LYS A 181 -11.81 -2.36 13.26
CA LYS A 181 -12.42 -1.40 14.21
C LYS A 181 -13.32 -0.40 13.51
N MET A 182 -14.46 -0.09 14.12
CA MET A 182 -15.38 0.95 13.66
C MET A 182 -15.81 1.88 14.79
N PHE A 183 -15.79 3.18 14.52
CA PHE A 183 -16.17 4.22 15.47
C PHE A 183 -17.48 4.86 15.06
N PHE A 184 -18.41 4.95 16.00
CA PHE A 184 -19.74 5.53 15.80
C PHE A 184 -19.84 6.88 16.50
N SER A 185 -20.24 7.91 15.75
CA SER A 185 -20.39 9.28 16.23
C SER A 185 -21.86 9.70 16.22
N PHE A 186 -22.21 10.60 17.14
CA PHE A 186 -23.56 11.17 17.30
C PHE A 186 -23.59 12.69 17.13
N THR A 187 -22.46 13.33 17.38
CA THR A 187 -22.31 14.78 17.45
C THR A 187 -21.47 15.33 16.31
N TYR A 188 -20.57 14.51 15.76
CA TYR A 188 -19.68 14.92 14.67
C TYR A 188 -20.21 14.35 13.37
N ALA A 189 -20.64 15.24 12.48
CA ALA A 189 -21.08 14.84 11.17
C ALA A 189 -19.88 14.38 10.30
N GLN A 190 -19.91 13.13 9.82
CA GLN A 190 -19.19 12.58 8.68
C GLN A 190 -19.22 13.49 7.44
N GLY A 191 -20.30 14.25 7.22
CA GLY A 191 -20.33 15.29 6.18
C GLY A 191 -19.21 16.33 6.35
N ILE A 192 -18.88 16.70 7.59
CA ILE A 192 -17.76 17.61 7.89
C ILE A 192 -16.40 16.94 7.56
N MET A 193 -16.35 15.60 7.56
CA MET A 193 -15.18 14.83 7.13
C MET A 193 -15.08 14.68 5.61
N GLN A 194 -16.16 14.84 4.84
CA GLN A 194 -16.09 14.90 3.37
C GLN A 194 -15.43 16.20 2.91
N ASP A 195 -15.60 17.28 3.66
CA ASP A 195 -14.94 18.57 3.43
C ASP A 195 -13.54 18.66 4.05
N ASN A 196 -13.13 17.66 4.84
CA ASN A 196 -11.79 17.63 5.43
C ASN A 196 -10.87 16.76 4.58
N GLU A 197 -9.63 17.20 4.47
CA GLU A 197 -8.60 16.50 3.71
C GLU A 197 -7.26 16.69 4.38
N VAL A 198 -6.42 15.66 4.28
CA VAL A 198 -5.00 15.84 4.53
C VAL A 198 -4.44 16.59 3.32
N LEU A 199 -3.90 17.77 3.55
CA LEU A 199 -3.28 18.62 2.54
C LEU A 199 -1.83 18.21 2.31
N LYS A 200 -1.14 17.90 3.41
CA LYS A 200 0.30 17.58 3.41
C LYS A 200 0.61 16.48 4.40
N LEU A 201 1.56 15.63 4.04
CA LEU A 201 2.14 14.62 4.93
C LEU A 201 3.65 14.81 4.99
N GLU A 202 4.16 14.98 6.21
CA GLU A 202 5.56 14.91 6.54
C GLU A 202 5.82 13.69 7.44
N ALA A 203 7.03 13.15 7.33
CA ALA A 203 7.46 12.05 8.18
C ALA A 203 8.93 12.21 8.50
N LEU A 204 9.26 12.06 9.78
CA LEU A 204 10.62 12.10 10.31
C LEU A 204 10.98 10.73 10.87
N LYS A 205 12.13 10.20 10.44
CA LYS A 205 12.68 8.94 10.92
C LYS A 205 13.73 9.21 11.98
N ASN A 206 13.59 8.57 13.12
CA ASN A 206 14.67 8.38 14.09
C ASN A 206 15.12 6.90 14.10
N ASN A 207 16.01 6.52 15.01
CA ASN A 207 16.60 5.17 15.02
C ASN A 207 15.60 4.04 15.23
N PHE A 208 14.45 4.30 15.85
CA PHE A 208 13.49 3.26 16.26
C PHE A 208 12.09 3.48 15.74
N ASN A 209 11.74 4.73 15.46
CA ASN A 209 10.38 5.15 15.18
C ASN A 209 10.34 6.13 14.00
N ILE A 210 9.16 6.22 13.42
CA ILE A 210 8.75 7.27 12.49
C ILE A 210 7.71 8.11 13.21
N VAL A 211 7.85 9.43 13.10
CA VAL A 211 6.89 10.41 13.56
C VAL A 211 6.28 11.08 12.33
N PHE A 212 4.95 11.04 12.24
CA PHE A 212 4.18 11.69 11.19
C PHE A 212 3.71 13.05 11.68
N ASP A 213 3.76 13.99 10.76
CA ASP A 213 3.09 15.27 10.89
C ASP A 213 2.26 15.49 9.64
N TYR A 214 1.05 15.97 9.80
CA TYR A 214 0.13 16.14 8.68
C TYR A 214 -0.67 17.41 8.83
N GLU A 215 -0.78 18.12 7.72
CA GLU A 215 -1.60 19.32 7.63
C GLU A 215 -2.99 18.90 7.18
N VAL A 216 -4.00 19.24 7.96
CA VAL A 216 -5.41 19.00 7.64
C VAL A 216 -6.12 20.32 7.39
N ARG A 217 -7.04 20.33 6.42
CA ARG A 217 -7.81 21.52 6.04
C ARG A 217 -8.58 22.12 7.22
N LYS A 218 -9.17 21.28 8.08
CA LYS A 218 -9.77 21.69 9.36
C LYS A 218 -8.97 21.07 10.51
N GLN A 219 -8.28 21.92 11.28
CA GLN A 219 -7.45 21.55 12.44
C GLN A 219 -8.27 21.28 13.71
N GLU A 220 -9.33 20.47 13.61
CA GLU A 220 -10.04 20.00 14.82
C GLU A 220 -9.43 18.66 15.28
N GLU A 221 -9.03 18.60 16.55
CA GLU A 221 -8.39 17.44 17.18
C GLU A 221 -9.23 16.16 17.01
N SER A 222 -10.57 16.30 17.05
CA SER A 222 -11.55 15.23 16.86
C SER A 222 -11.44 14.52 15.52
N TYR A 223 -10.92 15.18 14.48
CA TYR A 223 -10.77 14.58 13.14
C TYR A 223 -9.54 13.69 13.01
N LYS A 224 -8.56 13.78 13.93
CA LYS A 224 -7.37 12.92 13.91
C LYS A 224 -7.72 11.43 13.99
N ASN A 225 -8.85 11.07 14.60
CA ASN A 225 -9.32 9.68 14.69
C ASN A 225 -9.74 9.09 13.34
N TYR A 226 -10.05 9.94 12.36
CA TYR A 226 -10.60 9.52 11.07
C TYR A 226 -9.57 9.52 9.95
N ILE A 227 -8.41 10.14 10.17
CA ILE A 227 -7.25 10.05 9.29
C ILE A 227 -6.74 8.62 9.31
N ILE A 228 -6.61 8.02 8.14
CA ILE A 228 -5.98 6.71 7.93
C ILE A 228 -4.52 6.95 7.58
N LEU A 229 -3.64 6.28 8.32
CA LEU A 229 -2.23 6.15 7.98
C LEU A 229 -2.01 4.77 7.39
N SER A 230 -1.39 4.72 6.21
CA SER A 230 -1.08 3.47 5.51
C SER A 230 0.27 3.55 4.82
N TYR A 231 0.78 2.42 4.35
CA TYR A 231 2.05 2.37 3.66
C TYR A 231 2.11 1.29 2.57
N LEU A 232 3.11 1.43 1.70
CA LEU A 232 3.52 0.43 0.72
C LEU A 232 5.04 0.24 0.80
N VAL A 233 5.49 -1.01 0.64
CA VAL A 233 6.91 -1.39 0.67
C VAL A 233 7.32 -1.79 -0.74
N PHE A 234 8.43 -1.23 -1.21
CA PHE A 234 8.96 -1.42 -2.57
C PHE A 234 10.41 -1.89 -2.52
N ASP A 235 10.81 -2.73 -3.48
CA ASP A 235 12.23 -2.87 -3.77
C ASP A 235 12.78 -1.56 -4.34
N VAL A 236 13.99 -1.20 -3.94
CA VAL A 236 14.59 0.10 -4.30
C VAL A 236 14.87 0.23 -5.81
N LYS A 237 14.88 -0.90 -6.53
CA LYS A 237 15.01 -0.96 -8.00
C LYS A 237 13.74 -0.52 -8.74
N GLU A 238 12.59 -0.56 -8.08
CA GLU A 238 11.30 -0.30 -8.70
C GLU A 238 11.09 1.19 -8.99
N ASP A 239 10.28 1.49 -10.01
CA ASP A 239 9.81 2.85 -10.28
C ASP A 239 8.64 3.19 -9.35
N ILE A 240 8.99 3.51 -8.11
CA ILE A 240 8.04 3.86 -7.05
C ILE A 240 7.17 5.05 -7.47
N GLU A 241 7.76 6.03 -8.15
CA GLU A 241 7.07 7.28 -8.52
C GLU A 241 5.95 7.02 -9.53
N GLU A 242 6.24 6.23 -10.56
CA GLU A 242 5.24 5.84 -11.56
C GLU A 242 4.11 5.01 -10.94
N TYR A 243 4.44 4.14 -9.98
CA TYR A 243 3.43 3.36 -9.27
C TYR A 243 2.48 4.26 -8.46
N ILE A 244 3.02 5.22 -7.71
CA ILE A 244 2.21 6.03 -6.77
C ILE A 244 1.42 7.14 -7.46
N ARG A 245 1.90 7.71 -8.58
CA ARG A 245 1.19 8.74 -9.36
C ARG A 245 -0.23 8.35 -9.74
N HIS A 246 -0.45 7.05 -9.90
CA HIS A 246 -1.74 6.48 -10.28
C HIS A 246 -2.58 6.05 -9.07
N THR A 247 -2.26 6.46 -7.84
CA THR A 247 -3.02 6.10 -6.64
C THR A 247 -4.22 7.04 -6.48
N THR A 248 -5.42 6.50 -6.75
CA THR A 248 -6.70 7.20 -6.62
C THR A 248 -7.52 6.61 -5.47
N ILE A 249 -8.54 7.34 -5.02
CA ILE A 249 -9.51 6.85 -4.02
C ILE A 249 -10.08 5.46 -4.37
N GLU A 250 -10.28 5.17 -5.66
CA GLU A 250 -10.88 3.94 -6.16
C GLU A 250 -9.92 2.74 -6.12
N ASN A 251 -8.61 2.99 -6.21
CA ASN A 251 -7.63 1.91 -6.33
C ASN A 251 -6.71 1.73 -5.12
N ARG A 252 -6.70 2.66 -4.15
CA ARG A 252 -5.96 2.51 -2.86
C ARG A 252 -6.14 1.12 -2.23
N ALA A 253 -7.37 0.64 -2.17
CA ALA A 253 -7.67 -0.63 -1.51
C ALA A 253 -7.32 -1.88 -2.33
N PHE A 254 -7.12 -1.74 -3.64
CA PHE A 254 -6.66 -2.81 -4.54
C PHE A 254 -5.15 -2.80 -4.75
N ARG A 255 -4.48 -1.66 -4.48
CA ARG A 255 -3.02 -1.53 -4.52
C ARG A 255 -2.30 -2.16 -3.32
N GLY A 256 -3.04 -2.76 -2.38
CA GLY A 256 -2.46 -3.45 -1.23
C GLY A 256 -1.86 -2.49 -0.19
N LEU A 257 -2.43 -1.29 -0.03
CA LEU A 257 -2.02 -0.38 1.04
C LEU A 257 -2.20 -1.06 2.40
N GLU A 258 -1.11 -1.22 3.13
CA GLU A 258 -1.13 -1.80 4.47
C GLU A 258 -1.51 -0.74 5.49
N LEU A 259 -2.45 -1.07 6.38
CA LEU A 259 -2.87 -0.17 7.44
C LEU A 259 -1.74 -0.01 8.46
N LEU A 260 -1.29 1.23 8.67
CA LEU A 260 -0.36 1.57 9.74
C LEU A 260 -1.11 1.93 11.02
N GLY A 261 -2.18 2.71 10.89
CA GLY A 261 -3.01 3.13 12.01
C GLY A 261 -3.89 4.34 11.69
N ARG A 262 -4.19 5.12 12.72
CA ARG A 262 -5.05 6.31 12.65
C ARG A 262 -4.25 7.55 13.07
N GLY A 263 -4.67 8.73 12.63
CA GLY A 263 -3.93 9.98 12.84
C GLY A 263 -3.62 10.29 14.31
N TRP A 264 -4.55 10.06 15.25
CA TRP A 264 -4.36 10.39 16.67
C TRP A 264 -3.07 9.80 17.28
N LYS A 265 -2.64 8.63 16.77
CA LYS A 265 -1.30 8.10 17.01
C LYS A 265 -0.44 8.46 15.82
N ASN A 266 0.52 9.37 16.01
CA ASN A 266 1.40 9.83 14.93
C ASN A 266 2.81 9.22 15.02
N GLN A 267 3.10 8.38 16.00
CA GLN A 267 4.40 7.71 16.16
C GLN A 267 4.28 6.19 16.05
N TYR A 268 5.12 5.59 15.22
CA TYR A 268 5.13 4.15 14.95
C TYR A 268 6.54 3.60 14.93
N SER A 269 6.73 2.39 15.47
CA SER A 269 8.01 1.69 15.41
C SER A 269 8.33 1.22 14.00
N ILE A 270 9.62 1.25 13.66
CA ILE A 270 10.11 0.76 12.37
C ILE A 270 9.89 -0.75 12.29
N LYS A 271 9.17 -1.20 11.26
CA LYS A 271 8.91 -2.62 11.02
C LYS A 271 10.10 -3.30 10.36
N ASP A 272 10.32 -4.57 10.66
CA ASP A 272 11.42 -5.34 10.07
C ASP A 272 11.31 -5.48 8.55
N GLU A 273 10.09 -5.55 8.01
CA GLU A 273 9.83 -5.61 6.56
C GLU A 273 10.26 -4.34 5.81
N TRP A 274 10.46 -3.22 6.51
CA TRP A 274 10.92 -1.97 5.89
C TRP A 274 12.42 -1.96 5.67
N ARG A 275 13.19 -2.79 6.41
CA ARG A 275 14.65 -2.79 6.32
C ARG A 275 15.10 -3.08 4.89
N ASP A 276 16.05 -2.29 4.41
CA ASP A 276 16.60 -2.38 3.05
C ASP A 276 15.60 -2.07 1.92
N LYS A 277 14.50 -1.37 2.21
CA LYS A 277 13.43 -1.06 1.26
C LYS A 277 13.14 0.44 1.12
N GLY A 278 12.46 0.79 0.03
CA GLY A 278 11.79 2.08 -0.12
C GLY A 278 10.36 1.95 0.38
N VAL A 279 9.93 2.83 1.27
CA VAL A 279 8.57 2.81 1.82
C VAL A 279 7.88 4.12 1.47
N VAL A 280 6.63 4.03 1.02
CA VAL A 280 5.78 5.19 0.78
C VAL A 280 4.66 5.18 1.80
N PHE A 281 4.59 6.23 2.61
CA PHE A 281 3.53 6.46 3.57
C PHE A 281 2.44 7.34 2.97
N PHE A 282 1.20 7.10 3.37
CA PHE A 282 0.03 7.84 2.94
C PHE A 282 -0.79 8.26 4.16
N ALA A 283 -1.41 9.42 4.07
CA ALA A 283 -2.35 9.92 5.07
C ALA A 283 -3.58 10.48 4.35
N TYR A 284 -4.77 10.00 4.71
CA TYR A 284 -6.01 10.43 4.03
C TYR A 284 -7.26 10.17 4.85
N PHE A 285 -8.34 10.88 4.51
CA PHE A 285 -9.70 10.50 4.86
C PHE A 285 -10.28 9.54 3.80
N ASN A 286 -11.15 8.62 4.20
CA ASN A 286 -11.74 7.62 3.29
C ASN A 286 -12.44 8.24 2.06
N SER A 287 -12.99 9.45 2.20
CA SER A 287 -13.66 10.23 1.16
C SER A 287 -12.70 11.04 0.26
N GLN A 288 -11.42 11.14 0.63
CA GLN A 288 -10.49 12.07 0.00
C GLN A 288 -10.02 11.57 -1.37
N LYS A 289 -10.17 12.39 -2.42
CA LYS A 289 -9.76 12.04 -3.80
C LYS A 289 -8.25 11.93 -3.96
N PHE A 290 -7.52 12.95 -3.54
CA PHE A 290 -6.05 12.98 -3.57
C PHE A 290 -5.45 12.33 -2.32
N THR A 291 -4.28 11.72 -2.42
CA THR A 291 -3.58 11.09 -1.29
C THR A 291 -2.21 11.73 -1.14
N PRO A 292 -1.99 12.63 -0.16
CA PRO A 292 -0.65 13.02 0.21
C PRO A 292 0.15 11.79 0.59
N TYR A 293 1.40 11.79 0.17
CA TYR A 293 2.32 10.71 0.46
C TYR A 293 3.70 11.24 0.83
N LYS A 294 4.46 10.43 1.55
CA LYS A 294 5.86 10.68 1.86
C LYS A 294 6.67 9.42 1.55
N LYS A 295 7.62 9.52 0.62
CA LYS A 295 8.58 8.46 0.31
C LYS A 295 9.79 8.55 1.23
N MET A 296 10.27 7.40 1.69
CA MET A 296 11.43 7.31 2.58
C MET A 296 12.19 6.00 2.37
N ALA A 297 13.52 6.05 2.43
CA ALA A 297 14.39 4.88 2.39
C ALA A 297 14.74 4.37 3.80
N PHE A 298 14.67 3.06 3.98
CA PHE A 298 15.03 2.35 5.20
C PHE A 298 16.33 1.58 5.01
N ILE A 299 17.32 2.28 4.44
CA ILE A 299 18.67 1.79 4.23
C ILE A 299 19.59 2.73 5.01
N ASP A 300 20.42 2.18 5.88
CA ASP A 300 21.35 2.89 6.77
C ASP A 300 22.82 2.58 6.45
N LYS A 301 23.05 1.95 5.29
CA LYS A 301 24.35 1.45 4.84
C LYS A 301 24.69 1.87 3.42
N PRO A 302 25.99 1.92 3.07
CA PRO A 302 26.44 2.13 1.71
C PRO A 302 25.91 1.06 0.75
N ILE A 303 25.74 1.44 -0.51
CA ILE A 303 25.11 0.59 -1.52
C ILE A 303 26.10 0.35 -2.67
N VAL A 304 26.26 -0.93 -3.02
CA VAL A 304 26.96 -1.34 -4.24
C VAL A 304 25.95 -1.95 -5.20
N ILE A 305 25.82 -1.35 -6.38
CA ILE A 305 25.09 -1.92 -7.51
C ILE A 305 26.07 -2.82 -8.27
N LEU A 306 25.87 -4.13 -8.21
CA LEU A 306 26.78 -5.11 -8.77
C LEU A 306 26.25 -5.66 -10.10
N ASP A 307 27.04 -5.45 -11.15
CA ASP A 307 26.79 -5.93 -12.50
C ASP A 307 27.88 -6.90 -12.93
N ILE A 308 27.50 -7.93 -13.70
CA ILE A 308 28.45 -8.84 -14.34
C ILE A 308 28.19 -8.86 -15.83
N GLU A 309 29.24 -8.78 -16.64
CA GLU A 309 29.12 -8.86 -18.10
C GLU A 309 28.62 -10.26 -18.51
N LYS A 310 27.70 -10.28 -19.48
CA LYS A 310 27.15 -11.53 -20.00
C LYS A 310 28.21 -12.23 -20.84
N PHE A 311 28.58 -13.43 -20.42
CA PHE A 311 29.56 -14.29 -21.11
C PHE A 311 29.12 -15.75 -21.09
N ASP A 312 29.60 -16.56 -22.04
CA ASP A 312 29.30 -18.00 -22.10
C ASP A 312 29.96 -18.79 -20.95
N LYS A 313 31.04 -18.27 -20.36
CA LYS A 313 31.72 -18.85 -19.17
C LYS A 313 31.29 -18.15 -17.88
N LYS A 314 29.97 -18.15 -17.59
CA LYS A 314 29.36 -17.45 -16.45
C LYS A 314 29.97 -17.81 -15.07
N ASP A 315 30.61 -18.96 -14.94
CA ASP A 315 31.00 -19.50 -13.63
C ASP A 315 32.14 -18.72 -12.95
N ILE A 316 33.08 -18.14 -13.70
CA ILE A 316 34.21 -17.38 -13.12
C ILE A 316 33.70 -16.12 -12.42
N LEU A 317 32.95 -15.27 -13.14
CA LEU A 317 32.42 -14.02 -12.59
C LEU A 317 31.37 -14.28 -11.50
N LYS A 318 30.58 -15.36 -11.62
CA LYS A 318 29.64 -15.78 -10.56
C LYS A 318 30.37 -16.16 -9.28
N ASP A 319 31.49 -16.87 -9.37
CA ASP A 319 32.28 -17.29 -8.19
C ASP A 319 32.93 -16.08 -7.49
N ILE A 320 33.49 -15.15 -8.26
CA ILE A 320 34.02 -13.87 -7.73
C ILE A 320 32.90 -13.08 -7.05
N LYS A 321 31.74 -12.95 -7.71
CA LYS A 321 30.54 -12.28 -7.18
C LYS A 321 30.05 -12.93 -5.88
N PHE A 322 30.05 -14.26 -5.80
CA PHE A 322 29.66 -14.98 -4.61
C PHE A 322 30.55 -14.60 -3.41
N HIS A 323 31.87 -14.68 -3.57
CA HIS A 323 32.80 -14.33 -2.50
C HIS A 323 32.73 -12.84 -2.12
N PHE A 324 32.54 -11.95 -3.10
CA PHE A 324 32.32 -10.53 -2.85
C PHE A 324 31.09 -10.31 -1.96
N LYS A 325 29.94 -10.88 -2.32
CA LYS A 325 28.68 -10.74 -1.57
C LYS A 325 28.75 -11.28 -0.15
N THR A 326 29.44 -12.40 0.04
CA THR A 326 29.62 -12.98 1.38
C THR A 326 30.35 -12.02 2.30
N LEU A 327 31.44 -11.40 1.83
CA LEU A 327 32.24 -10.51 2.66
C LEU A 327 31.61 -9.11 2.84
N THR A 328 30.98 -8.55 1.81
CA THR A 328 30.27 -7.25 1.94
C THR A 328 29.12 -7.31 2.94
N LYS A 329 28.44 -8.45 3.08
CA LYS A 329 27.42 -8.66 4.12
C LYS A 329 28.01 -8.49 5.53
N ALA A 330 29.21 -9.02 5.79
CA ALA A 330 29.90 -8.86 7.07
C ALA A 330 30.28 -7.39 7.34
N TYR A 331 30.57 -6.63 6.29
CA TYR A 331 30.88 -5.20 6.36
C TYR A 331 29.65 -4.29 6.39
N LYS A 332 28.44 -4.85 6.50
CA LYS A 332 27.18 -4.10 6.47
C LYS A 332 27.02 -3.25 5.21
N ILE A 333 27.50 -3.71 4.05
CA ILE A 333 27.29 -3.04 2.76
C ILE A 333 26.09 -3.69 2.06
N PHE A 334 25.17 -2.89 1.53
CA PHE A 334 24.02 -3.39 0.79
C PHE A 334 24.39 -3.64 -0.67
N VAL A 335 24.31 -4.90 -1.13
CA VAL A 335 24.61 -5.25 -2.51
C VAL A 335 23.33 -5.49 -3.29
N ILE A 336 23.13 -4.70 -4.34
CA ILE A 336 22.03 -4.84 -5.29
C ILE A 336 22.57 -5.50 -6.55
N ASP A 337 22.17 -6.74 -6.80
CA ASP A 337 22.53 -7.44 -8.03
C ASP A 337 21.66 -7.00 -9.21
N LEU A 338 22.30 -6.67 -10.33
CA LEU A 338 21.67 -6.57 -11.64
C LEU A 338 21.71 -7.93 -12.36
N ASP A 339 20.67 -8.23 -13.13
CA ASP A 339 20.69 -9.42 -13.99
C ASP A 339 21.60 -9.17 -15.18
N ALA A 340 22.48 -10.15 -15.44
CA ALA A 340 23.41 -10.13 -16.56
C ALA A 340 22.70 -10.08 -17.91
N ASN A 341 21.45 -10.57 -17.99
CA ASN A 341 20.65 -10.56 -19.21
C ASN A 341 19.89 -9.24 -19.44
N THR A 342 19.82 -8.37 -18.43
CA THR A 342 19.11 -7.08 -18.53
C THR A 342 19.76 -6.21 -19.60
N GLN A 343 18.93 -5.64 -20.47
CA GLN A 343 19.43 -4.73 -21.50
C GLN A 343 19.96 -3.46 -20.88
N ILE A 344 20.86 -2.80 -21.60
CA ILE A 344 21.65 -1.74 -21.03
C ILE A 344 20.84 -0.47 -20.69
N GLN A 345 19.79 -0.18 -21.47
CA GLN A 345 18.84 0.90 -21.19
C GLN A 345 18.02 0.62 -19.92
N GLU A 346 17.61 -0.64 -19.74
CA GLU A 346 16.88 -1.07 -18.55
C GLU A 346 17.78 -1.03 -17.30
N LYS A 347 19.06 -1.41 -17.40
CA LYS A 347 20.04 -1.23 -16.31
C LYS A 347 20.15 0.25 -15.92
N LYS A 348 20.21 1.16 -16.89
CA LYS A 348 20.23 2.62 -16.62
C LYS A 348 18.97 3.08 -15.89
N SER A 349 17.80 2.59 -16.29
CA SER A 349 16.54 2.87 -15.59
C SER A 349 16.57 2.39 -14.14
N ILE A 350 16.98 1.14 -13.89
CA ILE A 350 17.09 0.56 -12.54
C ILE A 350 18.05 1.37 -11.66
N VAL A 351 19.23 1.73 -12.16
CA VAL A 351 20.22 2.52 -11.42
C VAL A 351 19.66 3.89 -11.04
N ASN A 352 18.96 4.55 -11.97
CA ASN A 352 18.33 5.83 -11.73
C ASN A 352 17.22 5.71 -10.66
N ASN A 353 16.44 4.63 -10.69
CA ASN A 353 15.43 4.34 -9.67
C ASN A 353 16.06 4.16 -8.29
N ILE A 354 17.11 3.33 -8.19
CA ILE A 354 17.86 3.15 -6.94
C ILE A 354 18.31 4.51 -6.40
N LYS A 355 19.02 5.31 -7.21
CA LYS A 355 19.49 6.64 -6.79
C LYS A 355 18.37 7.55 -6.29
N LYS A 356 17.26 7.64 -7.04
CA LYS A 356 16.09 8.45 -6.68
C LYS A 356 15.43 7.97 -5.39
N ASN A 357 15.41 6.66 -5.18
CA ASN A 357 14.76 6.05 -4.03
C ASN A 357 15.63 6.09 -2.77
N THR A 358 16.96 6.15 -2.89
CA THR A 358 17.89 6.12 -1.76
C THR A 358 18.42 7.48 -1.31
N GLN A 359 18.01 8.58 -1.95
CA GLN A 359 18.11 9.97 -1.47
C GLN A 359 19.43 10.32 -0.74
N ASN A 360 20.57 10.18 -1.43
CA ASN A 360 21.93 10.59 -0.99
C ASN A 360 22.76 9.59 -0.17
N LEU A 361 22.38 8.31 -0.12
CA LEU A 361 23.31 7.29 0.35
C LEU A 361 24.53 7.15 -0.57
N GLU A 362 25.67 6.75 0.00
CA GLU A 362 26.88 6.48 -0.78
C GLU A 362 26.66 5.28 -1.70
N LEU A 363 26.78 5.54 -3.00
CA LEU A 363 26.48 4.60 -4.07
C LEU A 363 27.75 4.34 -4.89
N LEU A 364 27.94 3.08 -5.27
CA LEU A 364 28.92 2.67 -6.26
C LEU A 364 28.29 1.66 -7.22
N TYR A 365 28.34 1.95 -8.52
CA TYR A 365 28.09 0.95 -9.54
C TYR A 365 29.41 0.24 -9.85
N LEU A 366 29.45 -1.07 -9.62
CA LEU A 366 30.60 -1.92 -9.89
C LEU A 366 30.25 -2.95 -10.98
N GLN A 367 30.94 -2.88 -12.11
CA GLN A 367 30.84 -3.87 -13.18
C GLN A 367 32.04 -4.81 -13.18
N LEU A 368 31.77 -6.11 -13.21
CA LEU A 368 32.77 -7.16 -13.32
C LEU A 368 32.77 -7.73 -14.74
N LYS A 369 33.94 -7.79 -15.38
CA LYS A 369 34.11 -8.29 -16.76
C LYS A 369 35.33 -9.17 -16.94
N LEU A 370 35.39 -9.82 -18.10
CA LEU A 370 36.52 -10.59 -18.60
C LEU A 370 36.70 -10.27 -20.09
N PHE A 371 37.93 -10.36 -20.59
CA PHE A 371 38.16 -10.26 -22.03
C PHE A 371 38.10 -11.64 -22.69
N ASP A 372 37.67 -11.69 -23.95
CA ASP A 372 37.67 -12.92 -24.76
C ASP A 372 38.36 -12.72 -26.12
N ASP A 373 39.31 -11.79 -26.16
CA ASP A 373 40.10 -11.51 -27.36
C ASP A 373 41.56 -11.96 -27.19
N LYS A 374 42.24 -12.05 -28.34
CA LYS A 374 43.65 -12.44 -28.47
C LYS A 374 44.59 -11.24 -28.32
N ASP A 375 44.24 -10.28 -27.47
CA ASP A 375 45.13 -9.16 -27.15
C ASP A 375 45.96 -9.50 -25.89
N ALA A 376 47.26 -9.71 -26.07
CA ALA A 376 48.18 -10.04 -24.99
C ALA A 376 48.30 -8.91 -23.94
N ASN A 377 47.92 -7.67 -24.27
CA ASN A 377 47.90 -6.57 -23.30
C ASN A 377 46.75 -6.68 -22.28
N LYS A 378 45.79 -7.58 -22.53
CA LYS A 378 44.60 -7.80 -21.70
C LYS A 378 44.75 -8.95 -20.69
N CYS A 379 45.97 -9.46 -20.51
CA CYS A 379 46.32 -10.53 -19.56
C CYS A 379 46.56 -10.06 -18.10
N LYS A 380 46.11 -8.85 -17.75
CA LYS A 380 46.26 -8.26 -16.41
C LYS A 380 44.92 -7.71 -15.94
N VAL A 381 44.81 -7.40 -14.64
CA VAL A 381 43.63 -6.70 -14.13
C VAL A 381 43.64 -5.28 -14.66
N GLN A 382 42.52 -4.85 -15.24
CA GLN A 382 42.38 -3.52 -15.84
C GLN A 382 41.17 -2.80 -15.25
N TYR A 383 41.33 -1.51 -15.00
CA TYR A 383 40.29 -0.66 -14.41
C TYR A 383 39.79 0.34 -15.45
N PHE A 384 38.48 0.58 -15.43
CA PHE A 384 37.81 1.48 -16.36
C PHE A 384 36.94 2.43 -15.56
N HIS A 385 37.07 3.72 -15.83
CA HIS A 385 36.23 4.76 -15.27
C HIS A 385 35.81 5.76 -16.36
N ASN A 386 34.83 6.59 -16.04
CA ASN A 386 34.27 7.54 -16.97
C ASN A 386 34.92 8.92 -16.80
N GLU A 387 34.98 9.70 -17.88
CA GLU A 387 35.34 11.12 -17.85
C GLU A 387 34.08 11.96 -17.57
N ASN A 388 33.56 11.87 -16.35
CA ASN A 388 32.31 12.51 -15.93
C ASN A 388 32.48 13.25 -14.58
N LYS A 389 31.38 13.79 -14.05
CA LYS A 389 31.35 14.47 -12.75
C LYS A 389 31.74 13.60 -11.54
N TYR A 390 31.79 12.28 -11.69
CA TYR A 390 32.17 11.31 -10.66
C TYR A 390 33.62 10.80 -10.81
N ALA A 391 34.36 11.24 -11.84
CA ALA A 391 35.70 10.71 -12.15
C ALA A 391 36.66 10.71 -10.95
N ASN A 392 36.65 11.74 -10.11
CA ASN A 392 37.48 11.80 -8.91
C ASN A 392 37.10 10.74 -7.87
N GLN A 393 35.80 10.47 -7.69
CA GLN A 393 35.30 9.43 -6.77
C GLN A 393 35.62 8.04 -7.30
N GLU A 394 35.41 7.82 -8.61
CA GLU A 394 35.74 6.58 -9.31
C GLU A 394 37.24 6.27 -9.21
N MET A 395 38.10 7.27 -9.44
CA MET A 395 39.55 7.13 -9.29
C MET A 395 39.98 6.87 -7.84
N LYS A 396 39.38 7.54 -6.86
CA LYS A 396 39.65 7.27 -5.44
C LYS A 396 39.36 5.81 -5.10
N TRP A 397 38.23 5.27 -5.58
CA TRP A 397 37.90 3.86 -5.40
C TRP A 397 38.91 2.92 -6.07
N ILE A 398 39.30 3.21 -7.33
CA ILE A 398 40.30 2.42 -8.06
C ILE A 398 41.64 2.35 -7.30
N GLU A 399 42.06 3.43 -6.65
CA GLU A 399 43.29 3.42 -5.84
C GLU A 399 43.20 2.53 -4.60
N TYR A 400 42.07 2.48 -3.90
CA TYR A 400 41.86 1.47 -2.85
C TYR A 400 41.88 0.06 -3.42
N CYS A 401 41.25 -0.13 -4.58
CA CYS A 401 41.17 -1.40 -5.28
C CYS A 401 42.54 -1.95 -5.65
N LYS A 402 43.42 -1.09 -6.21
CA LYS A 402 44.82 -1.44 -6.53
C LYS A 402 45.59 -1.90 -5.31
N LYS A 403 45.48 -1.18 -4.18
CA LYS A 403 46.15 -1.55 -2.92
C LYS A 403 45.71 -2.93 -2.40
N GLN A 404 44.47 -3.35 -2.68
CA GLN A 404 43.92 -4.61 -2.17
C GLN A 404 44.09 -5.79 -3.13
N LEU A 405 43.84 -5.60 -4.43
CA LEU A 405 43.92 -6.68 -5.40
C LEU A 405 45.37 -7.06 -5.71
N PHE A 406 46.33 -6.14 -5.54
CA PHE A 406 47.75 -6.41 -5.80
C PHE A 406 48.71 -5.49 -4.99
N SER A 407 49.39 -6.05 -3.99
CA SER A 407 50.74 -5.61 -3.59
C SER A 407 51.83 -6.21 -4.51
N LEU A 408 51.43 -6.76 -5.67
CA LEU A 408 52.24 -7.50 -6.62
C LEU A 408 51.96 -6.94 -8.03
N ASN A 409 52.88 -6.10 -8.52
CA ASN A 409 52.92 -5.40 -9.82
C ASN A 409 52.21 -4.02 -9.89
N SER A 410 53.04 -2.98 -9.96
CA SER A 410 52.72 -1.56 -10.10
C SER A 410 52.18 -1.13 -11.48
N GLU A 411 51.76 -2.06 -12.34
CA GLU A 411 51.46 -1.80 -13.76
C GLU A 411 50.04 -2.22 -14.21
N ASN A 412 49.04 -2.21 -13.34
CA ASN A 412 47.66 -2.46 -13.78
C ASN A 412 47.12 -1.19 -14.48
N PRO A 413 46.77 -1.25 -15.78
CA PRO A 413 46.38 -0.07 -16.53
C PRO A 413 45.00 0.43 -16.10
N ILE A 414 44.87 1.75 -16.10
CA ILE A 414 43.61 2.47 -15.87
C ILE A 414 43.23 3.14 -17.18
N HIS A 415 42.05 2.79 -17.68
CA HIS A 415 41.52 3.31 -18.93
C HIS A 415 40.40 4.31 -18.66
N LYS A 416 40.50 5.45 -19.33
CA LYS A 416 39.47 6.49 -19.35
C LYS A 416 38.53 6.23 -20.52
N ASN A 417 37.25 6.02 -20.24
CA ASN A 417 36.25 5.91 -21.28
C ASN A 417 35.63 7.28 -21.56
N LYS A 418 35.80 7.78 -22.79
CA LYS A 418 35.21 9.05 -23.24
C LYS A 418 33.73 8.95 -23.63
N ASN A 419 33.27 7.75 -24.00
CA ASN A 419 31.93 7.53 -24.58
C ASN A 419 31.05 6.50 -23.82
N SER A 420 31.45 6.01 -22.64
CA SER A 420 30.66 4.95 -21.98
C SER A 420 29.74 5.48 -20.89
N PHE A 421 28.49 5.01 -20.95
CA PHE A 421 27.61 4.86 -19.80
C PHE A 421 27.50 6.09 -18.90
N ASP A 422 26.80 7.12 -19.39
CA ASP A 422 26.35 8.24 -18.58
C ASP A 422 25.33 7.75 -17.53
N MET A 423 25.87 7.31 -16.41
CA MET A 423 25.16 6.90 -15.21
C MET A 423 25.20 8.04 -14.21
N GLU A 424 24.09 8.30 -13.54
CA GLU A 424 24.08 9.36 -12.54
C GLU A 424 24.65 8.93 -11.17
N VAL A 425 25.53 7.93 -11.14
CA VAL A 425 26.21 7.41 -9.95
C VAL A 425 27.68 7.12 -10.31
N PRO A 426 28.61 7.07 -9.33
CA PRO A 426 29.99 6.64 -9.58
C PRO A 426 30.02 5.24 -10.19
N PHE A 427 30.70 5.10 -11.32
CA PHE A 427 30.77 3.86 -12.09
C PHE A 427 32.21 3.40 -12.27
N VAL A 428 32.50 2.15 -11.87
CA VAL A 428 33.79 1.52 -12.13
C VAL A 428 33.56 0.15 -12.76
N SER A 429 34.31 -0.14 -13.82
CA SER A 429 34.33 -1.46 -14.46
C SER A 429 35.71 -2.09 -14.33
N ILE A 430 35.76 -3.39 -14.02
CA ILE A 430 37.01 -4.12 -13.75
C ILE A 430 37.05 -5.37 -14.60
N SER A 431 38.12 -5.51 -15.38
CA SER A 431 38.44 -6.77 -16.03
C SER A 431 39.44 -7.55 -15.20
N PHE A 432 39.18 -8.83 -14.95
CA PHE A 432 40.12 -9.69 -14.20
C PHE A 432 41.21 -10.33 -15.08
N GLY A 433 41.10 -10.18 -16.40
CA GLY A 433 42.06 -10.72 -17.38
C GLY A 433 41.38 -11.29 -18.63
N SER A 434 42.18 -11.92 -19.49
CA SER A 434 41.72 -12.54 -20.74
C SER A 434 41.41 -14.02 -20.54
N LEU A 435 40.26 -14.47 -21.00
CA LEU A 435 39.87 -15.89 -21.00
C LEU A 435 40.76 -16.77 -21.87
N ILE A 436 41.50 -16.17 -22.81
CA ILE A 436 42.42 -16.87 -23.70
C ILE A 436 43.77 -17.04 -23.01
N TYR A 437 44.33 -15.97 -22.44
CA TYR A 437 45.68 -15.99 -21.87
C TYR A 437 45.74 -16.30 -20.37
N ASP A 438 44.74 -15.88 -19.59
CA ASP A 438 44.67 -16.09 -18.13
C ASP A 438 43.83 -17.32 -17.75
N LYS A 439 43.48 -18.18 -18.71
CA LYS A 439 42.53 -19.30 -18.50
C LYS A 439 42.88 -20.14 -17.27
N GLU A 440 44.15 -20.54 -17.14
CA GLU A 440 44.61 -21.37 -16.01
C GLU A 440 44.55 -20.64 -14.67
N ARG A 441 44.93 -19.36 -14.65
CA ARG A 441 44.88 -18.50 -13.47
C ARG A 441 43.43 -18.32 -13.00
N LEU A 442 42.53 -17.99 -13.91
CA LEU A 442 41.11 -17.77 -13.64
C LEU A 442 40.35 -19.07 -13.32
N ALA A 443 40.84 -20.22 -13.78
CA ALA A 443 40.28 -21.54 -13.44
C ALA A 443 40.53 -21.93 -11.97
N LYS A 444 41.54 -21.38 -11.30
CA LYS A 444 41.85 -21.66 -9.88
C LYS A 444 40.81 -21.00 -8.96
N LYS A 445 40.03 -21.82 -8.23
CA LYS A 445 39.05 -21.37 -7.22
C LYS A 445 39.63 -20.36 -6.23
N GLY A 446 40.83 -20.64 -5.69
CA GLY A 446 41.49 -19.76 -4.72
C GLY A 446 41.78 -18.35 -5.28
N VAL A 447 42.09 -18.23 -6.57
CA VAL A 447 42.30 -16.92 -7.21
C VAL A 447 41.00 -16.14 -7.28
N ARG A 448 39.89 -16.79 -7.66
CA ARG A 448 38.56 -16.15 -7.73
C ARG A 448 38.05 -15.73 -6.34
N GLN A 449 38.31 -16.54 -5.32
CA GLN A 449 38.04 -16.19 -3.93
C GLN A 449 38.82 -14.94 -3.50
N ILE A 450 40.12 -14.88 -3.80
CA ILE A 450 40.95 -13.70 -3.49
C ILE A 450 40.37 -12.46 -4.18
N PHE A 451 40.00 -12.55 -5.46
CA PHE A 451 39.40 -11.42 -6.15
C PHE A 451 38.12 -10.92 -5.48
N GLY A 452 37.17 -11.82 -5.17
CA GLY A 452 35.92 -11.42 -4.50
C GLY A 452 36.17 -10.77 -3.13
N VAL A 453 37.05 -11.37 -2.33
CA VAL A 453 37.41 -10.86 -0.99
C VAL A 453 38.07 -9.48 -1.06
N ARG A 454 39.05 -9.30 -1.96
CA ARG A 454 39.78 -8.03 -2.08
C ARG A 454 38.92 -6.90 -2.63
N LEU A 455 37.97 -7.20 -3.53
CA LEU A 455 36.97 -6.22 -3.97
C LEU A 455 36.08 -5.74 -2.81
N ALA A 456 35.60 -6.66 -1.99
CA ALA A 456 34.75 -6.31 -0.85
C ALA A 456 35.51 -5.46 0.18
N GLU A 457 36.78 -5.79 0.43
CA GLU A 457 37.66 -4.98 1.27
C GLU A 457 37.90 -3.58 0.70
N SER A 458 38.02 -3.46 -0.62
CA SER A 458 38.15 -2.16 -1.29
C SER A 458 36.91 -1.29 -1.10
N CYS A 459 35.71 -1.87 -1.21
CA CYS A 459 34.46 -1.17 -0.90
C CYS A 459 34.38 -0.75 0.57
N ARG A 460 34.77 -1.63 1.52
CA ARG A 460 34.78 -1.29 2.95
C ARG A 460 35.64 -0.06 3.22
N ARG A 461 36.87 -0.02 2.68
CA ARG A 461 37.78 1.11 2.85
C ARG A 461 37.25 2.38 2.19
N TYR A 462 36.72 2.26 0.98
CA TYR A 462 36.17 3.41 0.27
C TYR A 462 35.02 4.08 1.04
N PHE A 463 34.08 3.30 1.58
CA PHE A 463 32.91 3.85 2.27
C PHE A 463 33.19 4.25 3.73
N TYR A 464 34.07 3.54 4.43
CA TYR A 464 34.27 3.73 5.88
C TYR A 464 35.63 4.32 6.30
N GLU A 465 36.66 4.32 5.44
CA GLU A 465 38.00 4.86 5.73
C GLU A 465 38.28 6.14 4.92
N LYS A 466 37.39 7.12 5.05
CA LYS A 466 37.36 8.35 4.22
C LYS A 466 38.65 9.16 4.21
#